data_AF-A0A364MWL4-F1
#
_entry.id   AF-A0A364MWL4-F1
#
_cell.length_a   1.000
_cell.length_b   1.000
_cell.length_c   1.000
_cell.angle_alpha   90.00
_cell.angle_beta   90.00
_cell.angle_gamma   90.00
#
_symmetry.space_group_name_H-M   'P 1'
#
loop_
_entity.id
_entity.type
_entity.pdbx_description
1 polymer ?
#
loop_
_entity_poly.entity_id
_entity_poly.type
_entity_poly.pdbx_seq_one_letter_code
_entity_poly.pdbx_strand_id
1 'polypeptide(L)'
;MNGVNTANGINGSNGTGINGMNKSHVPNNTEKAYGVKSSTVTQAWIYRREPQTLQRAIERKYERLGITTQFMALQDVLSLLERDARTIMLAELESPLLARMTGAEMAALQRYTQLACTAMWMTNGVVIQGREAENSLIFGLAKAVMTEQPWFHVCSLDMKSEESSEGALLVLDTECTFHGDPLAEKVAEMDAELVEKEGFVYMSCYRVAFRTTMGGVPQCKESLTLRFDRVGKINSFYFEAQDLRSLVVGEVLVDVDATPLHALISGHLMI
;
A
#
# COMPACT_ATOMS: atom_id res chain seq x y z
N MET A 1 14.94 -57.36 -35.09
CA MET A 1 15.34 -58.24 -33.97
C MET A 1 14.47 -57.85 -32.79
N ASN A 2 13.30 -58.47 -32.64
CA ASN A 2 12.95 -59.56 -31.69
C ASN A 2 12.84 -59.03 -30.24
N GLY A 3 11.78 -59.21 -29.44
CA GLY A 3 10.50 -59.93 -29.49
C GLY A 3 9.56 -59.31 -28.42
N VAL A 4 8.22 -59.34 -28.49
CA VAL A 4 7.25 -60.43 -28.21
C VAL A 4 7.35 -61.09 -26.83
N ASN A 5 6.35 -60.83 -25.96
CA ASN A 5 5.52 -61.81 -25.21
C ASN A 5 4.48 -61.05 -24.33
N THR A 6 3.14 -61.19 -24.46
CA THR A 6 2.19 -62.21 -23.91
C THR A 6 2.30 -62.41 -22.38
N ALA A 7 1.25 -62.58 -21.55
CA ALA A 7 -0.20 -62.78 -21.71
C ALA A 7 -0.91 -62.71 -20.32
N ASN A 8 -2.25 -62.56 -20.38
CA ASN A 8 -3.33 -63.20 -19.58
C ASN A 8 -3.46 -63.09 -18.05
N GLY A 9 -4.71 -62.82 -17.61
CA GLY A 9 -5.24 -63.17 -16.29
C GLY A 9 -6.74 -62.86 -16.14
N ILE A 10 -7.58 -63.89 -16.27
CA ILE A 10 -9.06 -63.93 -16.13
C ILE A 10 -9.43 -64.42 -14.71
N ASN A 11 -10.65 -64.09 -14.24
CA ASN A 11 -11.51 -64.70 -13.19
C ASN A 11 -11.81 -63.72 -12.03
N GLY A 12 -13.01 -63.62 -11.44
CA GLY A 12 -14.30 -64.32 -11.54
C GLY A 12 -15.25 -63.62 -10.53
N SER A 13 -16.47 -63.25 -10.90
CA SER A 13 -17.74 -63.95 -10.60
C SER A 13 -18.22 -63.99 -9.13
N ASN A 14 -19.44 -63.47 -8.95
CA ASN A 14 -20.56 -63.91 -8.09
C ASN A 14 -20.71 -63.39 -6.64
N GLY A 15 -21.93 -62.90 -6.35
CA GLY A 15 -22.42 -62.59 -5.01
C GLY A 15 -23.79 -61.88 -4.97
N THR A 16 -24.86 -62.63 -5.17
CA THR A 16 -26.29 -62.29 -5.17
C THR A 16 -26.91 -62.06 -3.77
N GLY A 17 -27.87 -61.12 -3.68
CA GLY A 17 -29.03 -61.06 -2.75
C GLY A 17 -28.72 -60.72 -1.27
N ILE A 18 -29.58 -60.09 -0.45
CA ILE A 18 -31.05 -60.12 -0.35
C ILE A 18 -31.53 -58.87 0.43
N ASN A 19 -32.77 -58.44 0.11
CA ASN A 19 -33.66 -57.44 0.71
C ASN A 19 -33.63 -57.21 2.23
N GLY A 20 -33.92 -55.96 2.62
CA GLY A 20 -34.42 -55.59 3.95
C GLY A 20 -35.00 -54.17 3.99
N MET A 21 -36.31 -54.05 3.79
CA MET A 21 -37.09 -52.82 3.98
C MET A 21 -36.92 -52.27 5.41
N ASN A 22 -36.71 -50.95 5.52
CA ASN A 22 -37.36 -50.18 6.57
C ASN A 22 -37.65 -48.75 6.10
N LYS A 23 -38.95 -48.46 6.02
CA LYS A 23 -39.52 -47.12 5.81
C LYS A 23 -39.54 -46.42 7.17
N SER A 24 -38.83 -45.31 7.31
CA SER A 24 -39.19 -44.26 8.25
C SER A 24 -39.10 -42.91 7.56
N HIS A 25 -40.28 -42.36 7.40
CA HIS A 25 -40.65 -41.06 6.87
C HIS A 25 -39.95 -39.94 7.67
N VAL A 26 -39.07 -39.18 7.00
CA VAL A 26 -38.61 -37.87 7.47
C VAL A 26 -38.97 -36.87 6.37
N PRO A 27 -39.65 -35.75 6.69
CA PRO A 27 -40.22 -34.88 5.67
C PRO A 27 -39.14 -34.14 4.88
N ASN A 28 -39.37 -34.09 3.55
CA ASN A 28 -38.71 -33.23 2.59
C ASN A 28 -38.76 -31.77 3.05
N ASN A 29 -37.60 -31.21 3.40
CA ASN A 29 -37.37 -29.77 3.29
C ASN A 29 -36.70 -29.51 1.94
N THR A 30 -37.55 -29.32 0.93
CA THR A 30 -37.23 -28.59 -0.28
C THR A 30 -36.79 -27.16 0.06
N GLU A 31 -35.73 -26.72 -0.60
CA GLU A 31 -35.43 -25.33 -0.93
C GLU A 31 -35.18 -24.36 0.23
N LYS A 32 -33.89 -24.18 0.52
CA LYS A 32 -33.17 -22.99 0.03
C LYS A 32 -31.68 -23.33 0.03
N ALA A 33 -31.25 -23.98 -1.05
CA ALA A 33 -29.85 -23.85 -1.45
C ALA A 33 -29.66 -22.37 -1.80
N TYR A 34 -29.21 -21.59 -0.81
CA TYR A 34 -28.50 -20.35 -1.12
C TYR A 34 -27.36 -20.81 -2.02
N GLY A 35 -27.50 -20.55 -3.32
CA GLY A 35 -26.40 -20.65 -4.25
C GLY A 35 -25.35 -19.68 -3.76
N VAL A 36 -24.44 -20.19 -2.93
CA VAL A 36 -23.12 -19.60 -2.74
C VAL A 36 -22.52 -19.72 -4.14
N LYS A 37 -22.74 -18.68 -4.95
CA LYS A 37 -21.90 -18.44 -6.12
C LYS A 37 -20.50 -18.50 -5.54
N SER A 38 -19.75 -19.54 -5.86
CA SER A 38 -18.32 -19.54 -5.64
C SER A 38 -17.84 -18.28 -6.33
N SER A 39 -17.60 -17.24 -5.54
CA SER A 39 -17.25 -15.91 -6.04
C SER A 39 -15.83 -16.04 -6.54
N THR A 40 -15.68 -16.49 -7.79
CA THR A 40 -14.41 -16.40 -8.48
C THR A 40 -14.02 -14.93 -8.42
N VAL A 41 -12.95 -14.63 -7.69
CA VAL A 41 -12.43 -13.28 -7.57
C VAL A 41 -11.98 -12.87 -8.97
N THR A 42 -12.70 -11.93 -9.59
CA THR A 42 -12.32 -11.38 -10.88
C THR A 42 -11.44 -10.16 -10.64
N GLN A 43 -10.21 -10.20 -11.13
CA GLN A 43 -9.30 -9.04 -11.10
C GLN A 43 -9.45 -8.25 -12.40
N ALA A 44 -9.75 -6.95 -12.31
CA ALA A 44 -9.88 -6.08 -13.49
C ALA A 44 -8.60 -5.27 -13.76
N TRP A 45 -8.13 -5.30 -15.00
CA TRP A 45 -6.83 -4.77 -15.40
C TRP A 45 -7.04 -3.67 -16.41
N ILE A 46 -6.59 -2.47 -16.06
CA ILE A 46 -6.95 -1.25 -16.76
C ILE A 46 -5.70 -0.69 -17.42
N TYR A 47 -5.69 -0.68 -18.75
CA TYR A 47 -4.66 -0.02 -19.55
C TYR A 47 -5.20 1.27 -20.17
N ARG A 48 -4.33 2.15 -20.65
CA ARG A 48 -4.73 3.42 -21.23
C ARG A 48 -5.33 3.21 -22.62
N ARG A 49 -4.56 2.62 -23.55
CA ARG A 49 -4.98 2.41 -24.94
C ARG A 49 -4.60 1.03 -25.44
N GLU A 50 -3.38 0.58 -25.15
CA GLU A 50 -2.85 -0.67 -25.65
C GLU A 50 -2.42 -1.62 -24.51
N PRO A 51 -2.82 -2.91 -24.58
CA PRO A 51 -2.35 -3.94 -23.65
C PRO A 51 -0.81 -4.04 -23.59
N GLN A 52 -0.24 -4.05 -22.38
CA GLN A 52 1.21 -4.13 -22.16
C GLN A 52 1.73 -5.57 -22.26
N THR A 53 3.01 -5.74 -22.63
CA THR A 53 3.65 -7.08 -22.66
C THR A 53 3.68 -7.74 -21.28
N LEU A 54 3.90 -6.93 -20.23
CA LEU A 54 3.81 -7.34 -18.83
C LEU A 54 2.48 -8.03 -18.50
N GLN A 55 1.38 -7.60 -19.12
CA GLN A 55 0.05 -8.12 -18.82
C GLN A 55 -0.03 -9.62 -19.07
N ARG A 56 0.46 -10.07 -20.23
CA ARG A 56 0.45 -11.50 -20.59
C ARG A 56 1.30 -12.33 -19.64
N ALA A 57 2.39 -11.77 -19.13
CA ALA A 57 3.27 -12.47 -18.20
C ALA A 57 2.60 -12.66 -16.84
N ILE A 58 1.90 -11.64 -16.35
CA ILE A 58 1.14 -11.71 -15.09
C ILE A 58 -0.11 -12.59 -15.29
N GLU A 59 -0.84 -12.47 -16.41
CA GLU A 59 -2.07 -13.22 -16.72
C GLU A 59 -1.85 -14.72 -16.59
N ARG A 60 -0.80 -15.24 -17.24
CA ARG A 60 -0.40 -16.65 -17.16
C ARG A 60 -0.15 -17.12 -15.73
N LYS A 61 0.21 -16.23 -14.81
CA LYS A 61 0.42 -16.58 -13.40
C LYS A 61 -0.89 -16.59 -12.64
N TYR A 62 -1.77 -15.63 -12.89
CA TYR A 62 -3.12 -15.61 -12.31
C TYR A 62 -3.94 -16.82 -12.76
N GLU A 63 -3.85 -17.19 -14.04
CA GLU A 63 -4.49 -18.40 -14.58
C GLU A 63 -4.03 -19.67 -13.85
N ARG A 64 -2.72 -19.78 -13.55
CA ARG A 64 -2.16 -20.91 -12.79
C ARG A 64 -2.65 -20.97 -11.35
N LEU A 65 -3.06 -19.84 -10.79
CA LEU A 65 -3.66 -19.72 -9.45
C LEU A 65 -5.19 -19.86 -9.49
N GLY A 66 -5.79 -20.03 -10.68
CA GLY A 66 -7.23 -20.13 -10.85
C GLY A 66 -7.97 -18.81 -10.66
N ILE A 67 -7.28 -17.67 -10.77
CA ILE A 67 -7.86 -16.34 -10.67
C ILE A 67 -8.24 -15.86 -12.07
N THR A 68 -9.50 -15.46 -12.26
CA THR A 68 -9.98 -14.93 -13.52
C THR A 68 -9.59 -13.46 -13.66
N THR A 69 -9.00 -13.10 -14.79
CA THR A 69 -8.61 -11.73 -15.10
C THR A 69 -9.48 -11.15 -16.22
N GLN A 70 -9.84 -9.87 -16.10
CA GLN A 70 -10.54 -9.12 -17.14
C GLN A 70 -9.69 -7.92 -17.55
N PHE A 71 -9.40 -7.80 -18.84
CA PHE A 71 -8.66 -6.66 -19.39
C PHE A 71 -9.63 -5.65 -19.99
N MET A 72 -9.41 -4.36 -19.72
CA MET A 72 -10.20 -3.28 -20.31
C MET A 72 -9.38 -2.02 -20.49
N ALA A 73 -9.72 -1.22 -21.49
CA ALA A 73 -9.16 0.11 -21.63
C ALA A 73 -9.80 1.07 -20.61
N LEU A 74 -9.09 2.13 -20.23
CA LEU A 74 -9.57 3.14 -19.28
C LEU A 74 -10.90 3.75 -19.73
N GLN A 75 -11.07 3.99 -21.02
CA GLN A 75 -12.32 4.52 -21.59
C GLN A 75 -13.53 3.59 -21.41
N ASP A 76 -13.29 2.28 -21.26
CA ASP A 76 -14.34 1.27 -21.11
C ASP A 76 -14.73 1.03 -19.64
N VAL A 77 -14.04 1.66 -18.68
CA VAL A 77 -14.35 1.56 -17.25
C VAL A 77 -15.80 1.94 -16.95
N LEU A 78 -16.34 2.93 -17.67
CA LEU A 78 -17.71 3.40 -17.50
C LEU A 78 -18.76 2.32 -17.76
N SER A 79 -18.48 1.35 -18.62
CA SER A 79 -19.41 0.32 -19.07
C SER A 79 -19.09 -1.07 -18.54
N LEU A 80 -17.81 -1.37 -18.27
CA LEU A 80 -17.34 -2.73 -17.97
C LEU A 80 -16.93 -2.95 -16.51
N LEU A 81 -16.54 -1.90 -15.78
CA LEU A 81 -16.04 -2.08 -14.42
C LEU A 81 -17.19 -2.31 -13.44
N GLU A 82 -17.15 -3.45 -12.76
CA GLU A 82 -18.10 -3.77 -11.71
C GLU A 82 -17.84 -2.94 -10.44
N ARG A 83 -18.86 -2.78 -9.60
CA ARG A 83 -18.70 -2.16 -8.28
C ARG A 83 -17.85 -3.04 -7.38
N ASP A 84 -17.10 -2.40 -6.49
CA ASP A 84 -16.20 -3.01 -5.52
C ASP A 84 -15.13 -3.89 -6.18
N ALA A 85 -14.78 -3.58 -7.43
CA ALA A 85 -13.76 -4.32 -8.18
C ALA A 85 -12.36 -4.16 -7.56
N ARG A 86 -11.60 -5.25 -7.55
CA ARG A 86 -10.17 -5.27 -7.28
C ARG A 86 -9.43 -5.06 -8.60
N THR A 87 -8.54 -4.08 -8.64
CA THR A 87 -8.00 -3.62 -9.91
C THR A 87 -6.49 -3.49 -9.93
N ILE A 88 -5.90 -3.72 -11.12
CA ILE A 88 -4.53 -3.35 -11.44
C ILE A 88 -4.58 -2.24 -12.51
N MET A 89 -4.11 -1.06 -12.17
CA MET A 89 -4.00 0.08 -13.08
C MET A 89 -2.61 0.09 -13.72
N LEU A 90 -2.59 -0.05 -15.04
CA LEU A 90 -1.38 -0.17 -15.88
C LEU A 90 -1.22 1.01 -16.84
N ALA A 91 -2.15 1.96 -16.81
CA ALA A 91 -2.20 3.07 -17.77
C ALA A 91 -0.95 3.97 -17.74
N GLU A 92 -0.29 4.11 -16.59
CA GLU A 92 0.96 4.88 -16.45
C GLU A 92 2.18 4.20 -17.10
N LEU A 93 2.12 2.90 -17.41
CA LEU A 93 3.22 2.21 -18.10
C LEU A 93 3.32 2.65 -19.58
N GLU A 94 2.19 3.01 -20.19
CA GLU A 94 2.17 3.50 -21.58
C GLU A 94 2.72 4.92 -21.72
N SER A 95 2.33 5.79 -20.80
CA SER A 95 2.69 7.20 -20.78
C SER A 95 2.15 7.86 -19.51
N PRO A 96 2.73 9.01 -19.08
CA PRO A 96 2.27 9.76 -17.92
C PRO A 96 0.78 10.15 -18.01
N LEU A 97 -0.12 9.31 -17.48
CA LEU A 97 -1.57 9.49 -17.59
C LEU A 97 -1.96 10.74 -16.80
N LEU A 98 -1.56 10.81 -15.53
CA LEU A 98 -1.97 11.88 -14.63
C LEU A 98 -1.42 13.26 -15.05
N ALA A 99 -0.27 13.30 -15.71
CA ALA A 99 0.29 14.54 -16.24
C ALA A 99 -0.36 14.97 -17.57
N ARG A 100 -0.87 14.02 -18.35
CA ARG A 100 -1.32 14.25 -19.74
C ARG A 100 -2.71 13.67 -19.99
N MET A 101 -3.61 13.89 -19.04
CA MET A 101 -4.96 13.36 -19.08
C MET A 101 -5.88 14.25 -19.91
N THR A 102 -6.63 13.64 -20.82
CA THR A 102 -7.73 14.30 -21.54
C THR A 102 -8.97 14.42 -20.65
N GLY A 103 -9.94 15.26 -21.04
CA GLY A 103 -11.21 15.37 -20.31
C GLY A 103 -11.99 14.06 -20.21
N ALA A 104 -11.92 13.22 -21.26
CA ALA A 104 -12.56 11.90 -21.27
C ALA A 104 -11.87 10.92 -20.30
N GLU A 105 -10.54 10.90 -20.29
CA GLU A 105 -9.76 10.09 -19.35
C GLU A 105 -9.98 10.55 -17.90
N MET A 106 -10.12 11.85 -17.66
CA MET A 106 -10.47 12.40 -16.34
C MET A 106 -11.85 11.90 -15.89
N ALA A 107 -12.85 11.94 -16.76
CA ALA A 107 -14.19 11.44 -16.42
C ALA A 107 -14.18 9.92 -16.15
N ALA A 108 -13.39 9.16 -16.92
CA ALA A 108 -13.20 7.73 -16.70
C ALA A 108 -12.48 7.46 -15.36
N LEU A 109 -11.46 8.23 -15.02
CA LEU A 109 -10.72 8.10 -13.76
C LEU A 109 -11.59 8.47 -12.55
N GLN A 110 -12.39 9.52 -12.66
CA GLN A 110 -13.39 9.87 -11.62
C GLN A 110 -14.40 8.76 -11.42
N ARG A 111 -14.82 8.09 -12.50
CA ARG A 111 -15.74 6.96 -12.37
C ARG A 111 -15.04 5.74 -11.77
N TYR A 112 -13.80 5.48 -12.18
CA TYR A 112 -12.98 4.40 -11.66
C TYR A 112 -12.87 4.45 -10.14
N THR A 113 -12.53 5.61 -9.57
CA THR A 113 -12.41 5.78 -8.11
C THR A 113 -13.74 5.68 -7.36
N GLN A 114 -14.89 5.75 -8.06
CA GLN A 114 -16.22 5.52 -7.50
C GLN A 114 -16.70 4.06 -7.60
N LEU A 115 -16.00 3.22 -8.37
CA LEU A 115 -16.39 1.83 -8.61
C LEU A 115 -15.41 0.84 -7.99
N ALA A 116 -14.10 1.06 -8.13
CA ALA A 116 -13.09 0.17 -7.60
C ALA A 116 -12.99 0.29 -6.07
N CYS A 117 -12.83 -0.82 -5.36
CA CYS A 117 -12.53 -0.80 -3.92
C CYS A 117 -11.03 -0.71 -3.64
N THR A 118 -10.22 -1.25 -4.56
CA THR A 118 -8.78 -1.38 -4.39
C THR A 118 -8.07 -1.28 -5.73
N ALA A 119 -6.90 -0.64 -5.71
CA ALA A 119 -6.09 -0.37 -6.90
C ALA A 119 -4.62 -0.62 -6.63
N MET A 120 -4.04 -1.62 -7.30
CA MET A 120 -2.61 -1.66 -7.52
C MET A 120 -2.26 -0.81 -8.72
N TRP A 121 -1.55 0.31 -8.51
CA TRP A 121 -1.20 1.25 -9.54
C TRP A 121 0.26 1.12 -9.93
N MET A 122 0.53 0.70 -11.16
CA MET A 122 1.89 0.48 -11.64
C MET A 122 2.44 1.69 -12.39
N THR A 123 3.70 2.03 -12.14
CA THR A 123 4.43 3.07 -12.86
C THR A 123 5.82 2.58 -13.27
N ASN A 124 6.41 3.23 -14.27
CA ASN A 124 7.77 2.96 -14.75
C ASN A 124 8.67 4.23 -14.69
N GLY A 125 8.37 5.13 -13.76
CA GLY A 125 8.99 6.46 -13.67
C GLY A 125 10.41 6.45 -13.12
N VAL A 126 10.80 5.35 -12.49
CA VAL A 126 12.11 5.17 -11.86
C VAL A 126 12.37 6.31 -10.88
N VAL A 127 11.42 6.50 -9.97
CA VAL A 127 11.26 7.71 -9.15
C VAL A 127 12.51 7.97 -8.30
N ILE A 128 13.15 6.92 -7.79
CA ILE A 128 14.41 7.03 -7.02
C ILE A 128 15.51 7.75 -7.81
N GLN A 129 15.53 7.62 -9.14
CA GLN A 129 16.51 8.26 -10.01
C GLN A 129 16.01 9.59 -10.59
N GLY A 130 14.75 9.96 -10.33
CA GLY A 130 14.14 11.20 -10.81
C GLY A 130 14.04 11.27 -12.34
N ARG A 131 13.96 10.13 -13.04
CA ARG A 131 14.00 10.09 -14.50
C ARG A 131 12.71 10.64 -15.11
N GLU A 132 11.56 10.19 -14.63
CA GLU A 132 10.25 10.64 -15.09
C GLU A 132 9.40 11.06 -13.89
N ALA A 133 9.60 12.29 -13.44
CA ALA A 133 8.88 12.85 -12.30
C ALA A 133 7.35 12.92 -12.53
N GLU A 134 6.89 12.98 -13.79
CA GLU A 134 5.46 12.96 -14.13
C GLU A 134 4.77 11.69 -13.59
N ASN A 135 5.45 10.54 -13.57
CA ASN A 135 4.89 9.27 -13.09
C ASN A 135 4.78 9.22 -11.55
N SER A 136 5.46 10.11 -10.82
CA SER A 136 5.34 10.20 -9.36
C SER A 136 4.05 10.88 -8.88
N LEU A 137 3.26 11.46 -9.80
CA LEU A 137 2.01 12.15 -9.45
C LEU A 137 1.00 11.21 -8.78
N ILE A 138 1.10 9.90 -9.03
CA ILE A 138 0.24 8.91 -8.39
C ILE A 138 0.34 8.92 -6.87
N PHE A 139 1.52 9.20 -6.30
CA PHE A 139 1.70 9.24 -4.84
C PHE A 139 0.85 10.35 -4.20
N GLY A 140 0.80 11.51 -4.84
CA GLY A 140 -0.04 12.62 -4.41
C GLY A 140 -1.53 12.32 -4.60
N LEU A 141 -1.89 11.76 -5.76
CA LEU A 141 -3.27 11.39 -6.07
C LEU A 141 -3.80 10.33 -5.12
N ALA A 142 -3.04 9.25 -4.87
CA ALA A 142 -3.42 8.18 -3.97
C ALA A 142 -3.78 8.73 -2.59
N LYS A 143 -2.92 9.59 -2.02
CA LYS A 143 -3.19 10.25 -0.72
C LYS A 143 -4.44 11.11 -0.74
N ALA A 144 -4.62 11.92 -1.79
CA ALA A 144 -5.78 12.79 -1.91
C ALA A 144 -7.09 11.97 -2.02
N VAL A 145 -7.12 10.99 -2.92
CA VAL A 145 -8.30 10.16 -3.15
C VAL A 145 -8.60 9.27 -1.94
N MET A 146 -7.61 8.66 -1.30
CA MET A 146 -7.84 7.86 -0.09
C MET A 146 -8.35 8.71 1.08
N THR A 147 -8.02 10.00 1.13
CA THR A 147 -8.58 10.94 2.10
C THR A 147 -10.04 11.29 1.78
N GLU A 148 -10.37 11.47 0.51
CA GLU A 148 -11.73 11.81 0.05
C GLU A 148 -12.67 10.61 0.00
N GLN A 149 -12.14 9.42 -0.29
CA GLN A 149 -12.84 8.15 -0.47
C GLN A 149 -12.16 7.06 0.36
N PRO A 150 -12.38 7.00 1.69
CA PRO A 150 -11.68 6.06 2.58
C PRO A 150 -11.92 4.58 2.30
N TRP A 151 -12.91 4.25 1.47
CA TRP A 151 -13.22 2.88 1.06
C TRP A 151 -12.40 2.44 -0.16
N PHE A 152 -11.81 3.38 -0.90
CA PHE A 152 -10.94 3.11 -2.04
C PHE A 152 -9.48 3.13 -1.61
N HIS A 153 -8.81 1.98 -1.67
CA HIS A 153 -7.40 1.85 -1.26
C HIS A 153 -6.49 1.75 -2.48
N VAL A 154 -5.38 2.49 -2.45
CA VAL A 154 -4.41 2.49 -3.55
C VAL A 154 -3.06 2.02 -3.03
N CYS A 155 -2.45 1.08 -3.72
CA CYS A 155 -1.04 0.70 -3.57
C CYS A 155 -0.33 1.03 -4.88
N SER A 156 0.71 1.84 -4.84
CA SER A 156 1.52 2.19 -6.00
C SER A 156 2.81 1.37 -6.03
N LEU A 157 3.21 0.92 -7.22
CA LEU A 157 4.40 0.13 -7.45
C LEU A 157 5.16 0.69 -8.67
N ASP A 158 6.26 1.39 -8.40
CA ASP A 158 7.17 1.89 -9.44
C ASP A 158 8.22 0.82 -9.76
N MET A 159 8.29 0.36 -11.01
CA MET A 159 9.26 -0.64 -11.43
C MET A 159 9.81 -0.39 -12.83
N LYS A 160 11.05 -0.79 -13.06
CA LYS A 160 11.74 -0.54 -14.34
C LYS A 160 11.46 -1.60 -15.41
N SER A 161 11.04 -2.80 -15.01
CA SER A 161 11.03 -3.98 -15.89
C SER A 161 9.62 -4.39 -16.30
N GLU A 162 9.27 -4.11 -17.56
CA GLU A 162 7.98 -4.48 -18.14
C GLU A 162 7.95 -5.92 -18.68
N GLU A 163 9.08 -6.64 -18.70
CA GLU A 163 9.17 -7.91 -19.45
C GLU A 163 9.84 -9.07 -18.70
N SER A 164 10.30 -8.87 -17.45
CA SER A 164 10.91 -9.96 -16.70
C SER A 164 9.86 -10.85 -16.02
N SER A 165 10.11 -12.17 -16.03
CA SER A 165 9.34 -13.12 -15.21
C SER A 165 9.38 -12.73 -13.73
N GLU A 166 10.46 -12.09 -13.27
CA GLU A 166 10.63 -11.58 -11.91
C GLU A 166 9.68 -10.42 -11.61
N GLY A 167 9.55 -9.44 -12.51
CA GLY A 167 8.60 -8.33 -12.37
C GLY A 167 7.16 -8.84 -12.24
N ALA A 168 6.76 -9.82 -13.06
CA ALA A 168 5.44 -10.43 -12.93
C ALA A 168 5.25 -11.23 -11.62
N LEU A 169 6.32 -11.75 -10.99
CA LEU A 169 6.22 -12.38 -9.66
C LEU A 169 6.00 -11.30 -8.60
N LEU A 170 6.76 -10.21 -8.69
CA LEU A 170 6.67 -9.11 -7.75
C LEU A 170 5.27 -8.47 -7.76
N VAL A 171 4.70 -8.23 -8.94
CA VAL A 171 3.32 -7.70 -9.05
C VAL A 171 2.33 -8.62 -8.35
N LEU A 172 2.40 -9.92 -8.64
CA LEU A 172 1.51 -10.91 -8.04
C LEU A 172 1.68 -11.00 -6.51
N ASP A 173 2.92 -11.04 -6.01
CA ASP A 173 3.21 -11.11 -4.57
C ASP A 173 2.72 -9.86 -3.84
N THR A 174 2.96 -8.69 -4.44
CA THR A 174 2.48 -7.41 -3.92
C THR A 174 0.95 -7.37 -3.90
N GLU A 175 0.30 -7.88 -4.95
CA GLU A 175 -1.16 -7.86 -5.09
C GLU A 175 -1.79 -8.82 -4.08
N CYS A 176 -1.28 -10.03 -3.97
CA CYS A 176 -1.70 -11.00 -2.97
C CYS A 176 -1.52 -10.46 -1.54
N THR A 177 -0.45 -9.73 -1.28
CA THR A 177 -0.20 -9.12 0.03
C THR A 177 -1.16 -7.95 0.28
N PHE A 178 -1.34 -7.07 -0.69
CA PHE A 178 -2.23 -5.91 -0.61
C PHE A 178 -3.70 -6.29 -0.43
N HIS A 179 -4.16 -7.32 -1.13
CA HIS A 179 -5.53 -7.81 -1.08
C HIS A 179 -5.72 -9.02 -0.14
N GLY A 180 -4.69 -9.33 0.65
CA GLY A 180 -4.74 -10.29 1.75
C GLY A 180 -5.73 -9.85 2.84
N ASP A 181 -5.90 -10.68 3.88
CA ASP A 181 -6.93 -10.49 4.91
C ASP A 181 -6.97 -9.03 5.46
N PRO A 182 -8.03 -8.25 5.15
CA PRO A 182 -8.14 -6.86 5.59
C PRO A 182 -8.34 -6.72 7.11
N LEU A 183 -8.60 -7.80 7.83
CA LEU A 183 -8.60 -7.85 9.30
C LEU A 183 -7.19 -8.06 9.88
N ALA A 184 -6.20 -8.40 9.06
CA ALA A 184 -4.82 -8.41 9.52
C ALA A 184 -4.40 -6.96 9.75
N GLU A 185 -4.13 -6.63 11.01
CA GLU A 185 -3.57 -5.36 11.49
C GLU A 185 -2.41 -4.83 10.61
N LYS A 186 -1.71 -5.75 9.91
CA LYS A 186 -0.68 -5.51 8.89
C LYS A 186 -1.13 -4.75 7.64
N VAL A 187 -2.38 -4.85 7.19
CA VAL A 187 -2.84 -4.17 5.96
C VAL A 187 -3.00 -2.66 6.20
N ALA A 188 -3.39 -2.27 7.42
CA ALA A 188 -3.45 -0.87 7.83
C ALA A 188 -2.05 -0.21 7.94
N GLU A 189 -1.00 -1.01 8.07
CA GLU A 189 0.41 -0.57 8.11
C GLU A 189 1.14 -0.71 6.77
N MET A 190 0.50 -1.28 5.75
CA MET A 190 1.19 -1.51 4.48
C MET A 190 1.40 -0.18 3.76
N ASP A 191 2.68 0.18 3.58
CA ASP A 191 3.04 1.39 2.84
C ASP A 191 2.49 1.31 1.41
N ALA A 192 1.68 2.30 1.05
CA ALA A 192 1.02 2.41 -0.25
C ALA A 192 1.96 2.82 -1.40
N GLU A 193 3.26 2.98 -1.12
CA GLU A 193 4.24 3.56 -2.05
C GLU A 193 5.49 2.68 -2.12
N LEU A 194 5.49 1.78 -3.10
CA LEU A 194 6.55 0.81 -3.35
C LEU A 194 7.37 1.20 -4.58
N VAL A 195 8.68 0.99 -4.50
CA VAL A 195 9.60 1.20 -5.63
C VAL A 195 10.54 0.01 -5.75
N GLU A 196 10.54 -0.67 -6.89
CA GLU A 196 11.52 -1.70 -7.24
C GLU A 196 12.78 -1.06 -7.83
N LYS A 197 13.94 -1.44 -7.30
CA LYS A 197 15.23 -1.10 -7.86
C LYS A 197 16.21 -2.24 -7.61
N GLU A 198 16.81 -2.73 -8.71
CA GLU A 198 17.87 -3.75 -8.66
C GLU A 198 17.44 -5.05 -7.96
N GLY A 199 16.17 -5.43 -8.11
CA GLY A 199 15.60 -6.64 -7.49
C GLY A 199 15.17 -6.45 -6.04
N PHE A 200 15.28 -5.23 -5.50
CA PHE A 200 14.83 -4.90 -4.15
C PHE A 200 13.62 -3.97 -4.18
N VAL A 201 12.67 -4.21 -3.28
CA VAL A 201 11.51 -3.34 -3.08
C VAL A 201 11.80 -2.38 -1.93
N TYR A 202 11.71 -1.10 -2.22
CA TYR A 202 11.85 0.00 -1.27
C TYR A 202 10.48 0.59 -0.98
N MET A 203 10.32 1.11 0.23
CA MET A 203 9.10 1.79 0.67
C MET A 203 9.43 3.23 1.03
N SER A 204 8.55 4.15 0.65
CA SER A 204 8.67 5.56 0.99
C SER A 204 8.16 5.80 2.41
N CYS A 205 9.05 5.72 3.40
CA CYS A 205 8.69 6.06 4.78
C CYS A 205 8.96 7.54 5.06
N TYR A 206 7.90 8.31 5.34
CA TYR A 206 8.05 9.65 5.92
C TYR A 206 8.53 9.55 7.36
N ARG A 207 9.83 9.43 7.54
CA ARG A 207 10.41 9.73 8.84
C ARG A 207 10.34 11.24 8.99
N VAL A 208 9.47 11.72 9.88
CA VAL A 208 9.56 13.09 10.37
C VAL A 208 11.01 13.26 10.77
N ALA A 209 11.73 14.11 10.05
CA ALA A 209 12.99 14.63 10.51
C ALA A 209 12.61 15.47 11.73
N PHE A 210 12.42 14.79 12.87
CA PHE A 210 12.51 15.42 14.16
C PHE A 210 13.93 15.98 14.18
N ARG A 211 14.07 17.23 13.72
CA ARG A 211 14.97 18.13 14.40
C ARG A 211 14.41 18.16 15.81
N THR A 212 14.99 17.32 16.65
CA THR A 212 14.66 17.19 18.05
C THR A 212 15.00 18.52 18.72
N THR A 213 14.14 19.54 18.57
CA THR A 213 14.12 20.70 19.46
C THR A 213 13.47 20.33 20.81
N MET A 214 13.00 19.10 20.97
CA MET A 214 12.43 18.55 22.20
C MET A 214 13.19 17.29 22.64
N GLY A 215 14.13 17.45 23.59
CA GLY A 215 14.19 16.49 24.70
C GLY A 215 15.36 15.50 24.78
N GLY A 216 16.44 15.68 24.02
CA GLY A 216 17.74 15.23 24.53
C GLY A 216 18.33 16.41 25.30
N VAL A 217 18.35 16.37 26.64
CA VAL A 217 19.25 17.27 27.38
C VAL A 217 20.63 17.01 26.77
N PRO A 218 21.28 18.00 26.13
CA PRO A 218 22.62 17.78 25.63
C PRO A 218 23.45 17.29 26.81
N GLN A 219 24.01 16.08 26.73
CA GLN A 219 24.96 15.57 27.73
C GLN A 219 26.29 16.34 27.67
N CYS A 220 26.34 17.46 26.96
CA CYS A 220 27.51 18.30 26.86
C CYS A 220 27.62 19.16 28.12
N LYS A 221 28.85 19.32 28.64
CA LYS A 221 29.20 20.23 29.76
C LYS A 221 29.10 21.71 29.35
N GLU A 222 28.22 22.03 28.42
CA GLU A 222 28.03 23.37 27.91
C GLU A 222 27.05 24.10 28.83
N SER A 223 27.28 25.39 29.02
CA SER A 223 26.33 26.21 29.76
C SER A 223 25.06 26.37 28.94
N LEU A 224 23.91 26.13 29.57
CA LEU A 224 22.60 26.19 28.92
C LEU A 224 21.81 27.38 29.46
N THR A 225 21.12 28.06 28.56
CA THR A 225 20.18 29.14 28.91
C THR A 225 18.77 28.76 28.49
N LEU A 226 17.82 28.90 29.41
CA LEU A 226 16.40 28.68 29.15
C LEU A 226 15.83 29.82 28.30
N ARG A 227 15.21 29.48 27.17
CA ARG A 227 14.60 30.41 26.21
C ARG A 227 13.12 30.06 25.99
N PHE A 228 12.39 31.00 25.38
CA PHE A 228 11.02 30.81 24.94
C PHE A 228 10.93 31.03 23.44
N ASP A 229 10.35 30.08 22.70
CA ASP A 229 10.03 30.26 21.28
C ASP A 229 8.81 31.18 21.11
N ARG A 230 7.81 31.05 21.99
CA ARG A 230 6.58 31.86 21.95
C ARG A 230 6.14 32.29 23.35
N VAL A 231 6.21 33.59 23.64
CA VAL A 231 5.74 34.16 24.91
C VAL A 231 4.27 33.80 25.13
N GLY A 232 3.93 33.33 26.34
CA GLY A 232 2.57 32.93 26.72
C GLY A 232 2.19 31.48 26.40
N LYS A 233 3.08 30.70 25.78
CA LYS A 233 2.87 29.26 25.57
C LYS A 233 3.82 28.44 26.44
N ILE A 234 3.27 27.77 27.45
CA ILE A 234 4.09 26.99 28.41
C ILE A 234 4.84 25.83 27.74
N ASN A 235 4.40 25.36 26.56
CA ASN A 235 5.09 24.31 25.83
C ASN A 235 6.17 24.82 24.87
N SER A 236 6.57 26.09 24.98
CA SER A 236 7.57 26.71 24.11
C SER A 236 8.92 26.93 24.78
N PHE A 237 9.16 26.37 25.97
CA PHE A 237 10.48 26.48 26.61
C PHE A 237 11.47 25.52 25.94
N TYR A 238 12.70 25.97 25.79
CA TYR A 238 13.81 25.13 25.34
C TYR A 238 15.12 25.64 25.95
N PHE A 239 16.13 24.78 26.00
CA PHE A 239 17.48 25.16 26.40
C PHE A 239 18.32 25.41 25.16
N GLU A 240 19.08 26.50 25.18
CA GLU A 240 20.03 26.86 24.14
C GLU A 240 21.44 26.86 24.74
N ALA A 241 22.41 26.30 24.02
CA ALA A 241 23.81 26.39 24.41
C ALA A 241 24.25 27.85 24.40
N GLN A 242 24.89 28.29 25.48
CA GLN A 242 25.44 29.62 25.60
C GLN A 242 26.94 29.51 25.78
N ASP A 243 27.68 30.16 24.87
CA ASP A 243 29.10 30.34 25.03
C ASP A 243 29.38 31.17 26.30
N LEU A 244 30.12 30.59 27.23
CA LEU A 244 30.60 31.31 28.39
C LEU A 244 31.64 32.35 27.94
N ARG A 245 31.35 33.62 28.18
CA ARG A 245 32.37 34.66 28.10
C ARG A 245 33.43 34.45 29.19
N SER A 246 34.66 34.88 28.94
CA SER A 246 35.70 34.92 29.97
C SER A 246 35.26 35.78 31.15
N LEU A 247 35.38 35.25 32.38
CA LEU A 247 35.06 35.97 33.61
C LEU A 247 35.99 37.17 33.79
N VAL A 248 35.44 38.32 34.19
CA VAL A 248 36.26 39.47 34.62
C VAL A 248 36.67 39.34 36.08
N VAL A 249 37.65 40.13 36.52
CA VAL A 249 38.11 40.14 37.92
C VAL A 249 36.92 40.47 38.84
N GLY A 250 36.60 39.54 39.74
CA GLY A 250 35.49 39.67 40.69
C GLY A 250 34.23 38.89 40.30
N GLU A 251 34.15 38.33 39.09
CA GLU A 251 33.09 37.39 38.72
C GLU A 251 33.48 35.95 39.11
N VAL A 252 32.47 35.15 39.46
CA VAL A 252 32.63 33.72 39.76
C VAL A 252 31.62 32.92 38.95
N LEU A 253 32.05 31.77 38.43
CA LEU A 253 31.16 30.79 37.83
C LEU A 253 30.53 29.96 38.94
N VAL A 254 29.20 29.91 38.97
CA VAL A 254 28.43 29.13 39.93
C VAL A 254 27.79 27.96 39.18
N ASP A 255 28.05 26.75 39.67
CA ASP A 255 27.30 25.57 39.22
C ASP A 255 25.97 25.54 39.97
N VAL A 256 24.86 25.47 39.23
CA VAL A 256 23.53 25.68 39.78
C VAL A 256 22.75 24.37 39.74
N ASP A 257 22.61 23.73 40.90
CA ASP A 257 21.86 22.47 41.04
C ASP A 257 20.35 22.66 40.88
N ALA A 258 19.81 23.79 41.37
CA ALA A 258 18.40 24.10 41.30
C ALA A 258 18.14 25.61 41.33
N THR A 259 17.27 26.09 40.44
CA THR A 259 16.79 27.48 40.42
C THR A 259 15.27 27.49 40.54
N PRO A 260 14.69 28.04 41.62
CA PRO A 260 13.24 28.22 41.71
C PRO A 260 12.75 29.24 40.68
N LEU A 261 11.59 28.98 40.08
CA LEU A 261 10.91 29.96 39.24
C LEU A 261 10.19 30.98 40.12
N HIS A 262 10.69 32.21 40.13
CA HIS A 262 10.04 33.31 40.82
C HIS A 262 9.16 34.11 39.86
N ALA A 263 7.93 34.42 40.28
CA ALA A 263 7.13 35.41 39.60
C ALA A 263 7.86 36.76 39.70
N LEU A 264 8.23 37.34 38.56
CA LEU A 264 8.73 38.71 38.53
C LEU A 264 7.55 39.63 38.83
N ILE A 265 7.49 40.13 40.06
CA ILE A 265 6.59 41.22 40.40
C ILE A 265 7.19 42.47 39.76
N SER A 266 6.58 42.96 38.68
CA SER A 266 6.95 44.23 38.05
C SER A 266 6.67 45.39 39.01
N GLY A 267 7.56 45.59 39.99
CA GLY A 267 7.59 46.76 40.85
C GLY A 267 8.48 47.83 40.21
N HIS A 268 7.87 48.96 39.85
CA HIS A 268 8.52 50.20 39.38
C HIS A 268 9.21 50.14 38.00
N LEU A 269 8.39 50.07 36.95
CA LEU A 269 8.67 50.84 35.74
C LEU A 269 7.98 52.21 35.93
N MET A 270 8.66 53.17 36.58
CA MET A 270 8.32 54.57 36.33
C MET A 270 8.94 54.92 34.98
N ILE A 271 8.07 55.31 34.04
CA ILE A 271 8.43 56.00 32.80
C ILE A 271 9.02 57.36 33.16
#